data_AF-A0A9I9EM36-F1
#
_entry.id   AF-A0A9I9EM36-F1
#
_cell.length_a   1.000
_cell.length_b   1.000
_cell.length_c   1.000
_cell.angle_alpha   90.00
_cell.angle_beta   90.00
_cell.angle_gamma   90.00
#
_symmetry.space_group_name_H-M   'P 1'
#
loop_
_entity.id
_entity.type
_entity.pdbx_description
1 polymer ?
#
loop_
_entity_poly.entity_id
_entity_poly.type
_entity_poly.pdbx_seq_one_letter_code
_entity_poly.pdbx_strand_id
1 'polypeptide(L)'
;MSAMSLSMTKKIVSFYEENGRPDSEREDAYGVFTKVIDWNSLCVFPKHVTFKGFNGRYLRFEGKYLQVSGVDNHPSLIHEIFPQKDGNLHLKNVESRRFWIYDPNWIVATARVKVD
;
A
#
# COMPACT_ATOMS: atom_id res chain seq x y z
N MET A 1 -17.75 12.18 9.24
CA MET A 1 -16.86 11.06 9.65
C MET A 1 -15.93 10.77 8.50
N SER A 2 -14.62 10.82 8.73
CA SER A 2 -13.62 10.75 7.65
C SER A 2 -13.31 9.30 7.30
N ALA A 3 -13.55 8.91 6.04
CA ALA A 3 -13.06 7.65 5.49
C ALA A 3 -11.53 7.72 5.42
N MET A 4 -10.83 6.75 6.02
CA MET A 4 -9.38 6.70 5.95
C MET A 4 -8.97 6.17 4.57
N SER A 5 -8.73 7.08 3.63
CA SER A 5 -8.12 6.75 2.34
C SER A 5 -6.63 6.49 2.54
N LEU A 6 -6.17 5.28 2.24
CA LEU A 6 -4.75 4.96 2.19
C LEU A 6 -4.20 5.42 0.83
N SER A 7 -3.82 6.70 0.73
CA SER A 7 -3.07 7.21 -0.43
C SER A 7 -1.62 6.78 -0.31
N MET A 8 -1.26 5.66 -0.95
CA MET A 8 0.13 5.30 -1.15
C MET A 8 0.64 6.09 -2.37
N THR A 9 1.04 7.34 -2.14
CA THR A 9 1.60 8.18 -3.20
C THR A 9 3.00 7.67 -3.52
N LYS A 10 3.13 6.84 -4.57
CA LYS A 10 4.43 6.68 -5.24
C LYS A 10 4.83 8.07 -5.72
N LYS A 11 6.05 8.50 -5.39
CA LYS A 11 6.70 9.62 -6.06
C LYS A 11 6.84 9.20 -7.53
N ILE A 12 5.87 9.59 -8.35
CA ILE A 12 5.98 9.46 -9.80
C ILE A 12 7.21 10.30 -10.16
N VAL A 13 8.20 9.69 -10.79
CA VAL A 13 9.20 10.46 -11.54
C VAL A 13 8.41 11.11 -12.66
N SER A 14 8.13 12.40 -12.52
CA SER A 14 7.49 13.20 -13.56
C SER A 14 8.43 13.22 -14.76
N PHE A 15 8.06 12.54 -15.85
CA PHE A 15 8.68 12.80 -17.14
C PHE A 15 8.08 14.11 -17.63
N TYR A 16 8.91 15.15 -17.79
CA TYR A 16 8.52 16.35 -18.48
C TYR A 16 8.42 16.02 -19.96
N GLU A 17 7.27 16.31 -20.57
CA GLU A 17 7.15 16.37 -22.02
C GLU A 17 7.90 17.63 -22.47
N GLU A 18 9.13 17.49 -22.95
CA GLU A 18 9.75 18.58 -23.71
C GLU A 18 8.95 18.72 -25.00
N ASN A 19 8.25 19.84 -25.13
CA ASN A 19 7.60 20.26 -26.37
C ASN A 19 8.66 20.58 -27.44
N GLY A 20 9.37 19.57 -27.92
CA GLY A 20 10.16 19.63 -29.14
C GLY A 20 9.21 19.52 -30.33
N ARG A 21 9.24 20.51 -31.22
CA ARG A 21 8.53 20.46 -32.50
C ARG A 21 8.93 19.19 -33.26
N PRO A 22 8.00 18.52 -33.95
CA PRO A 22 8.35 17.33 -34.72
C PRO A 22 9.13 17.78 -35.97
N ASP A 23 10.46 17.66 -35.92
CA ASP A 23 11.26 17.62 -37.14
C ASP A 23 10.93 16.32 -37.87
N SER A 24 10.49 16.45 -39.11
CA SER A 24 9.76 15.47 -39.92
C SER A 24 10.56 14.27 -40.44
N GLU A 25 11.56 13.76 -39.70
CA GLU A 25 12.45 12.69 -40.21
C GLU A 25 12.88 11.62 -39.19
N ARG A 26 12.06 11.27 -38.19
CA ARG A 26 12.32 10.11 -37.32
C ARG A 26 11.14 9.14 -37.22
N GLU A 27 11.04 8.23 -38.19
CA GLU A 27 10.09 7.11 -38.18
C GLU A 27 10.43 6.01 -37.14
N ASP A 28 11.44 6.19 -36.30
CA ASP A 28 11.88 5.25 -35.27
C ASP A 28 11.64 5.73 -33.82
N ALA A 29 11.12 6.94 -33.62
CA ALA A 29 10.95 7.53 -32.28
C ALA A 29 9.71 7.03 -31.50
N TYR A 30 8.80 6.26 -32.12
CA TYR A 30 7.64 5.67 -31.44
C TYR A 30 7.92 4.27 -30.84
N GLY A 31 9.17 3.80 -30.94
CA GLY A 31 9.53 2.39 -30.68
C GLY A 31 9.98 2.02 -29.27
N VAL A 32 9.96 2.93 -28.28
CA VAL A 32 10.45 2.58 -26.94
C VAL A 32 9.64 3.33 -25.90
N PHE A 33 8.64 2.67 -25.29
CA PHE A 33 8.34 2.73 -23.84
C PHE A 33 7.20 1.75 -23.45
N THR A 34 7.18 0.54 -24.00
CA THR A 34 6.55 -0.59 -23.28
C THR A 34 7.57 -1.17 -22.31
N LYS A 35 7.97 -0.37 -21.32
CA LYS A 35 8.73 -0.89 -20.19
C LYS A 35 7.77 -1.79 -19.42
N VAL A 36 7.84 -3.10 -19.66
CA VAL A 36 7.13 -4.10 -18.86
C VAL A 36 7.64 -3.93 -17.43
N ILE A 37 6.81 -3.30 -16.60
CA ILE A 37 7.07 -3.13 -15.17
C ILE A 37 6.83 -4.51 -14.55
N ASP A 38 7.90 -5.24 -14.26
CA ASP A 38 7.81 -6.42 -13.43
C ASP A 38 7.39 -5.97 -12.02
N TRP A 39 6.12 -6.19 -11.68
CA TRP A 39 5.59 -5.87 -10.35
C TRP A 39 6.34 -6.62 -9.24
N ASN A 40 6.95 -7.77 -9.56
CA ASN A 40 7.80 -8.51 -8.62
C ASN A 40 9.09 -7.75 -8.28
N SER A 41 9.57 -6.86 -9.16
CA SER A 41 10.78 -6.07 -8.93
C SER A 41 10.52 -4.67 -8.37
N LEU A 42 9.31 -4.10 -8.55
CA LEU A 42 9.00 -2.72 -8.10
C LEU A 42 8.39 -2.60 -6.71
N CYS A 43 7.87 -3.68 -6.13
CA CYS A 43 7.19 -3.64 -4.84
C CYS A 43 7.68 -4.75 -3.91
N VAL A 44 8.95 -4.69 -3.49
CA VAL A 44 9.41 -5.48 -2.35
C VAL A 44 8.81 -4.85 -1.09
N PHE A 45 7.66 -5.38 -0.64
CA PHE A 45 7.06 -4.94 0.60
C PHE A 45 7.87 -5.48 1.78
N PRO A 46 8.32 -4.62 2.72
CA PRO A 46 8.89 -5.10 3.97
C PRO A 46 7.86 -5.96 4.71
N LYS A 47 8.31 -7.09 5.26
CA LYS A 47 7.42 -8.05 5.91
C LYS A 47 6.64 -7.44 7.07
N HIS A 48 7.30 -6.61 7.87
CA HIS A 48 6.69 -5.94 9.03
C HIS A 48 6.64 -4.43 8.80
N VAL A 49 5.47 -3.84 9.01
CA VAL A 49 5.24 -2.41 8.83
C VAL A 49 4.43 -1.83 9.97
N THR A 50 4.50 -0.51 10.11
CA THR A 50 3.51 0.28 10.83
C THR A 50 3.03 1.41 9.91
N PHE A 51 1.82 1.90 10.14
CA PHE A 51 1.22 2.96 9.34
C PHE A 51 1.07 4.21 10.20
N LYS A 52 1.62 5.33 9.75
CA LYS A 52 1.48 6.62 10.42
C LYS A 52 0.34 7.40 9.76
N GLY A 53 -0.65 7.80 10.54
CA GLY A 53 -1.72 8.68 10.06
C GLY A 53 -1.34 10.16 10.10
N PHE A 54 -2.17 10.98 9.46
CA PHE A 54 -1.97 12.43 9.36
C PHE A 54 -1.97 13.15 10.73
N ASN A 55 -2.59 12.55 11.74
CA ASN A 55 -2.58 13.05 13.12
C ASN A 55 -1.24 12.78 13.86
N GLY A 56 -0.23 12.27 13.15
CA GLY A 56 1.08 11.96 13.72
C GLY A 56 1.14 10.65 14.52
N ARG A 57 0.01 9.96 14.69
CA ARG A 57 -0.11 8.70 15.44
C ARG A 57 -0.06 7.49 14.52
N TYR A 58 0.19 6.33 15.09
CA TYR A 58 0.29 5.06 14.37
C TYR A 58 -1.00 4.26 14.41
N LEU A 59 -1.25 3.48 13.36
CA LEU A 59 -2.35 2.55 13.27
C LEU A 59 -2.13 1.36 14.20
N ARG A 60 -2.99 1.27 15.20
CA ARG A 60 -2.93 0.32 16.30
C ARG A 60 -4.15 -0.61 16.25
N PHE A 61 -3.90 -1.89 16.50
CA PHE A 61 -4.95 -2.84 16.84
C PHE A 61 -5.43 -2.64 18.28
N GLU A 62 -6.76 -2.55 18.45
CA GLU A 62 -7.39 -2.40 19.76
C GLU A 62 -8.79 -3.05 19.76
N GLY A 63 -8.97 -4.08 20.60
CA GLY A 63 -10.19 -4.88 20.64
C GLY A 63 -10.38 -5.69 19.35
N LYS A 64 -11.21 -5.18 18.42
CA LYS A 64 -11.30 -5.70 17.05
C LYS A 64 -10.87 -4.70 15.97
N TYR A 65 -10.74 -3.43 16.35
CA TYR A 65 -10.62 -2.31 15.42
C TYR A 65 -9.16 -1.96 15.14
N LEU A 66 -8.95 -1.25 14.04
CA LEU A 66 -7.69 -0.61 13.69
C LEU A 66 -7.87 0.90 13.83
N GLN A 67 -7.16 1.52 14.77
CA GLN A 67 -7.33 2.92 15.15
C GLN A 67 -6.02 3.68 15.05
N VAL A 68 -6.07 4.93 14.59
CA VAL A 68 -4.88 5.80 14.46
C VAL A 68 -4.60 6.51 15.79
N SER A 69 -4.24 5.73 16.81
CA SER A 69 -4.10 6.19 18.19
C SER A 69 -2.76 5.82 18.83
N GLY A 70 -1.94 4.98 18.20
CA GLY A 70 -0.67 4.49 18.74
C GLY A 70 0.39 5.59 18.82
N VAL A 71 1.18 5.57 19.90
CA VAL A 71 2.26 6.55 20.17
C VAL A 71 3.62 5.85 20.23
N ASP A 72 3.70 4.75 20.99
CA ASP A 72 4.93 4.02 21.27
C ASP A 72 5.03 2.69 20.53
N ASN A 73 6.24 2.13 20.49
CA ASN A 73 6.50 0.81 19.91
C ASN A 73 5.79 -0.29 20.72
N HIS A 74 4.67 -0.79 20.20
CA HIS A 74 3.94 -1.92 20.75
C HIS A 74 3.58 -2.92 19.63
N PRO A 75 3.53 -4.24 19.88
CA PRO A 75 3.18 -5.24 18.85
C PRO A 75 1.83 -4.97 18.15
N SER A 76 0.91 -4.31 18.85
CA SER A 76 -0.38 -3.86 18.32
C SER A 76 -0.26 -2.88 17.15
N LEU A 77 0.87 -2.17 17.00
CA LEU A 77 1.15 -1.25 15.89
C LEU A 77 1.78 -1.94 14.68
N ILE A 78 2.21 -3.20 14.83
CA ILE A 78 2.96 -3.92 13.81
C ILE A 78 2.00 -4.80 12.99
N HIS A 79 2.12 -4.69 11.67
CA HIS A 79 1.33 -5.45 10.72
C HIS A 79 2.25 -6.18 9.74
N GLU A 80 1.91 -7.42 9.42
CA GLU A 80 2.56 -8.24 8.42
C GLU A 80 1.91 -8.03 7.04
N ILE A 81 2.71 -7.81 6.00
CA ILE A 81 2.23 -7.74 4.60
C ILE A 81 2.50 -9.08 3.91
N PHE A 82 1.46 -9.61 3.25
CA PHE A 82 1.53 -10.81 2.41
C PHE A 82 1.06 -10.47 0.99
N PRO A 83 1.99 -10.16 0.09
CA PRO A 83 1.67 -9.98 -1.33
C PRO A 83 1.07 -11.26 -1.92
N GLN A 84 0.07 -11.11 -2.79
CA GLN A 84 -0.54 -12.18 -3.57
C GLN A 84 -0.12 -12.08 -5.05
N LYS A 85 -0.27 -13.18 -5.79
CA LYS A 85 0.17 -13.27 -7.20
C LYS A 85 -0.66 -12.38 -8.15
N ASP A 86 -1.88 -12.05 -7.76
CA ASP A 86 -2.82 -11.20 -8.49
C ASP A 86 -2.62 -9.71 -8.23
N GLY A 87 -1.64 -9.34 -7.39
CA GLY A 87 -1.37 -7.96 -7.00
C GLY A 87 -2.10 -7.51 -5.73
N ASN A 88 -2.96 -8.35 -5.14
CA ASN A 88 -3.62 -8.04 -3.87
C ASN A 88 -2.65 -8.16 -2.68
N LEU A 89 -3.00 -7.49 -1.58
CA LEU A 89 -2.24 -7.55 -0.33
C LEU A 89 -3.12 -8.07 0.80
N HIS A 90 -2.64 -9.08 1.51
CA HIS A 90 -3.22 -9.45 2.79
C HIS A 90 -2.40 -8.85 3.92
N LEU A 91 -3.09 -8.18 4.84
CA LEU A 91 -2.49 -7.59 6.01
C LEU A 91 -2.94 -8.35 7.25
N LYS A 92 -2.03 -8.55 8.18
CA LYS A 92 -2.28 -9.24 9.44
C LYS A 92 -1.68 -8.47 10.58
N ASN A 93 -2.41 -8.25 11.66
CA ASN A 93 -1.81 -7.65 12.84
C ASN A 93 -1.01 -8.68 13.64
N VAL A 94 0.18 -8.29 14.13
CA VAL A 94 1.08 -9.20 14.86
C VAL A 94 0.50 -9.62 16.20
N GLU A 95 -0.11 -8.71 16.95
CA GLU A 95 -0.67 -9.00 18.26
C GLU A 95 -1.92 -9.90 18.17
N SER A 96 -2.90 -9.52 17.34
CA SER A 96 -4.13 -10.31 17.19
C SER A 96 -3.91 -11.63 16.44
N ARG A 97 -2.84 -11.69 15.64
CA ARG A 97 -2.57 -12.75 14.66
C ARG A 97 -3.71 -12.98 13.66
N ARG A 98 -4.54 -11.96 13.43
CA ARG A 98 -5.69 -12.01 12.52
C ARG A 98 -5.49 -11.10 11.32
N PHE A 99 -6.07 -11.51 10.21
CA PHE A 99 -6.10 -10.74 8.98
C PHE A 99 -7.09 -9.59 9.08
N TRP A 100 -6.76 -8.52 8.37
CA TRP A 100 -7.65 -7.39 8.15
C TRP A 100 -8.81 -7.83 7.25
N ILE A 101 -10.02 -7.46 7.61
CA ILE A 101 -11.23 -7.70 6.83
C ILE A 101 -12.14 -6.48 6.93
N TYR A 102 -12.92 -6.25 5.87
CA TYR A 102 -14.02 -5.30 5.90
C TYR A 102 -15.20 -5.88 6.72
N ASP A 103 -15.59 -5.17 7.77
CA ASP A 103 -16.79 -5.39 8.60
C ASP A 103 -17.59 -4.08 8.47
N PRO A 104 -18.87 -4.05 8.06
CA PRO A 104 -19.53 -2.84 7.55
C PRO A 104 -19.10 -1.51 8.20
N ASN A 105 -18.55 -0.61 7.38
CA ASN A 105 -17.97 0.70 7.75
C ASN A 105 -16.61 0.69 8.48
N TRP A 106 -16.00 -0.47 8.71
CA TRP A 106 -14.75 -0.64 9.43
C TRP A 106 -13.80 -1.62 8.74
N ILE A 107 -12.51 -1.40 8.93
CA ILE A 107 -11.50 -2.45 8.77
C ILE A 107 -11.16 -2.97 10.16
N VAL A 108 -11.31 -4.27 10.35
CA VAL A 108 -11.09 -4.96 11.62
C VAL A 108 -10.07 -6.08 11.44
N ALA A 109 -9.35 -6.45 12.50
CA ALA A 109 -8.39 -7.54 12.46
C ALA A 109 -8.96 -8.79 13.17
N THR A 110 -9.90 -9.48 12.51
CA THR A 110 -10.63 -10.64 13.10
C THR A 110 -10.55 -11.91 12.27
N ALA A 111 -10.17 -11.83 10.99
CA ALA A 111 -10.14 -12.98 10.10
C ALA A 111 -9.04 -13.99 10.48
N ARG A 112 -9.38 -15.27 10.54
CA ARG A 112 -8.43 -16.34 10.91
C ARG A 112 -7.58 -16.81 9.74
N VAL A 113 -8.11 -16.66 8.54
CA VAL A 113 -7.51 -17.07 7.27
C VAL A 113 -7.38 -15.85 6.38
N LYS A 114 -6.51 -15.97 5.37
CA LYS A 114 -6.49 -15.02 4.25
C LYS A 114 -7.85 -15.04 3.55
N VAL A 115 -8.36 -13.87 3.20
CA VAL A 115 -9.59 -13.74 2.42
C VAL A 115 -9.16 -13.27 1.04
N ASP A 116 -9.34 -14.13 0.05
CA ASP A 116 -9.04 -13.87 -1.36
C ASP A 116 -10.20 -13.12 -2.04
#